data_AF-A0A350WN77-F1
#
_entry.id   AF-A0A350WN77-F1
#
_cell.length_a   1.000
_cell.length_b   1.000
_cell.length_c   1.000
_cell.angle_alpha   90.00
_cell.angle_beta   90.00
_cell.angle_gamma   90.00
#
_symmetry.space_group_name_H-M   'P 1'
#
loop_
_entity.id
_entity.type
_entity.pdbx_description
1 polymer ?
#
loop_
_entity_poly.entity_id
_entity_poly.type
_entity_poly.pdbx_seq_one_letter_code
_entity_poly.pdbx_strand_id
1 'polypeptide(L)'
;KSIGFEYAMKSGTTLAVADITIPPERKPIIDEALKAVELVLRDFRRGLLTEQEKNEREIAIWQETTDKVADAVKKHMDPDGNLSTMATSGATKGGFSTISQLAGMRGLMADPSGRIIPMPIRSNFREGLTAQEYFISTHGARKGLADTALRTADAGYLTRRLVDIAQDIIINEHDCGTHDGITIRKADDVAGQSM
;
A
#
# COMPACT_ATOMS: atom_id res chain seq x y z
N LYS A 1 14.19 11.18 22.73
CA LYS A 1 12.73 11.43 22.89
C LYS A 1 12.43 12.91 23.17
N SER A 2 12.96 13.51 24.24
CA SER A 2 12.67 14.92 24.60
C SER A 2 13.06 15.94 23.52
N ILE A 3 14.27 15.82 22.96
CA ILE A 3 14.74 16.65 21.84
C ILE A 3 13.75 16.59 20.66
N GLY A 4 13.35 15.39 20.24
CA GLY A 4 12.41 15.22 19.13
C GLY A 4 11.07 15.93 19.35
N PHE A 5 10.49 15.85 20.56
CA PHE A 5 9.25 16.56 20.87
C PHE A 5 9.42 18.08 20.93
N GLU A 6 10.53 18.57 21.49
CA GLU A 6 10.81 20.00 21.55
C GLU A 6 10.94 20.62 20.16
N TYR A 7 11.69 19.98 19.27
CA TYR A 7 11.88 20.48 17.90
C TYR A 7 10.66 20.22 17.01
N ALA A 8 9.90 19.15 17.22
CA ALA A 8 8.62 18.95 16.53
C ALA A 8 7.62 20.05 16.88
N MET A 9 7.53 20.47 18.15
CA MET A 9 6.68 21.60 18.56
C MET A 9 7.12 22.92 17.90
N LYS A 10 8.44 23.18 17.80
CA LYS A 10 9.00 24.39 17.18
C LYS A 10 8.96 24.38 15.65
N SER A 11 8.81 23.22 15.02
CA SER A 11 8.86 23.05 13.55
C SER A 11 7.74 23.78 12.81
N GLY A 12 6.62 24.08 13.48
CA GLY A 12 5.46 24.69 12.83
C GLY A 12 4.79 23.81 11.77
N THR A 13 5.11 22.51 11.74
CA THR A 13 4.48 21.57 10.81
C THR A 13 2.97 21.53 11.03
N THR A 14 2.23 21.86 9.99
CA THR A 14 0.77 21.84 9.96
C THR A 14 0.29 21.15 8.68
N LEU A 15 -1.00 20.80 8.64
CA LEU A 15 -1.64 20.24 7.47
C LEU A 15 -2.92 21.01 7.18
N ALA A 16 -2.94 21.68 6.02
CA ALA A 16 -4.11 22.31 5.45
C ALA A 16 -4.53 21.56 4.18
N VAL A 17 -5.78 21.77 3.77
CA VAL A 17 -6.24 21.33 2.44
C VAL A 17 -5.31 21.90 1.37
N ALA A 18 -4.90 23.17 1.47
CA ALA A 18 -3.99 23.79 0.49
C ALA A 18 -2.66 23.05 0.28
N ASP A 19 -2.18 22.28 1.26
CA ASP A 19 -0.91 21.53 1.17
C ASP A 19 -1.02 20.26 0.31
N ILE A 20 -2.24 19.84 -0.04
CA ILE A 20 -2.51 18.68 -0.89
C ILE A 20 -2.64 19.15 -2.34
N THR A 21 -1.52 19.17 -3.07
CA THR A 21 -1.50 19.62 -4.47
C THR A 21 -1.84 18.48 -5.44
N ILE A 22 -2.82 18.69 -6.31
CA ILE A 22 -3.18 17.75 -7.38
C ILE A 22 -2.29 18.05 -8.59
N PRO A 23 -1.52 17.07 -9.11
CA PRO A 23 -0.66 17.29 -10.26
C PRO A 23 -1.51 17.55 -11.52
N PRO A 24 -1.17 18.57 -12.35
CA PRO A 24 -1.88 18.83 -13.60
C PRO A 24 -1.77 17.68 -14.60
N GLU A 25 -0.71 16.87 -14.51
CA GLU A 25 -0.47 15.68 -15.34
C GLU A 25 -1.47 14.55 -15.07
N ARG A 26 -2.19 14.57 -13.94
CA ARG A 26 -3.17 13.52 -13.61
C ARG A 26 -4.22 13.34 -14.70
N LYS A 27 -4.81 14.44 -15.16
CA LYS A 27 -5.89 14.40 -16.15
C LYS A 27 -5.45 13.76 -17.47
N PRO A 28 -4.34 14.19 -18.12
CA PRO A 28 -3.88 13.53 -19.34
C PRO A 28 -3.50 12.06 -19.13
N ILE A 29 -2.93 11.68 -17.97
CA ILE A 29 -2.64 10.26 -17.66
C ILE A 29 -3.92 9.43 -17.62
N ILE A 30 -4.97 9.93 -16.95
CA ILE A 30 -6.27 9.24 -16.90
C ILE A 30 -6.93 9.18 -18.29
N ASP A 31 -6.85 10.25 -19.07
CA ASP A 31 -7.43 10.30 -20.41
C ASP A 31 -6.71 9.33 -21.38
N GLU A 32 -5.40 9.13 -21.24
CA GLU A 32 -4.64 8.11 -21.97
C GLU A 32 -5.09 6.70 -21.59
N ALA A 33 -5.24 6.42 -20.29
CA ALA A 33 -5.74 5.14 -19.80
C ALA A 33 -7.15 4.82 -20.31
N LEU A 34 -8.04 5.83 -20.35
CA LEU A 34 -9.40 5.67 -20.89
C LEU A 34 -9.37 5.29 -22.38
N LYS A 35 -8.49 5.88 -23.18
CA LYS A 35 -8.31 5.50 -24.59
C LYS A 35 -7.78 4.08 -24.74
N ALA A 36 -6.82 3.68 -23.90
CA ALA A 36 -6.29 2.32 -23.90
C ALA A 36 -7.39 1.29 -23.55
N VAL A 37 -8.21 1.57 -22.55
CA VAL A 37 -9.38 0.73 -22.19
C VAL A 37 -10.40 0.67 -23.33
N GLU A 38 -10.65 1.79 -24.03
CA GLU A 38 -11.56 1.81 -25.18
C GLU A 38 -11.08 0.88 -26.32
N LEU A 39 -9.77 0.79 -26.55
CA LEU A 39 -9.19 -0.16 -27.50
C LEU A 39 -9.44 -1.61 -27.06
N VAL A 40 -9.23 -1.93 -25.78
CA VAL A 40 -9.53 -3.26 -25.22
C VAL A 40 -11.01 -3.61 -25.39
N LEU A 41 -11.92 -2.68 -25.09
CA LEU A 41 -13.36 -2.85 -25.27
C LEU A 41 -13.76 -3.01 -26.74
N ARG A 42 -13.06 -2.35 -27.67
CA ARG A 42 -13.26 -2.51 -29.11
C ARG A 42 -12.85 -3.91 -29.57
N ASP A 43 -11.70 -4.41 -29.12
CA ASP A 43 -11.20 -5.73 -29.48
C ASP A 43 -12.08 -6.85 -28.89
N PHE A 44 -12.57 -6.66 -27.66
CA PHE A 44 -13.57 -7.54 -27.05
C PHE A 44 -14.87 -7.57 -27.86
N ARG A 45 -15.41 -6.41 -28.27
CA ARG A 45 -16.61 -6.33 -29.13
C ARG A 45 -16.43 -6.99 -30.50
N ARG A 46 -15.20 -7.10 -30.98
CA ARG A 46 -14.84 -7.79 -32.24
C ARG A 46 -14.63 -9.30 -32.06
N GLY A 47 -14.75 -9.81 -30.84
CA GLY A 47 -14.49 -11.22 -30.53
C GLY A 47 -13.02 -11.60 -30.53
N LEU A 48 -12.10 -10.63 -30.44
CA LEU A 48 -10.65 -10.88 -30.41
C LEU A 48 -10.13 -11.22 -29.00
N LEU A 49 -10.95 -11.01 -27.98
CA LEU A 49 -10.61 -11.24 -26.57
C LEU A 49 -11.74 -11.99 -25.88
N THR A 50 -11.36 -12.88 -24.97
CA THR A 50 -12.28 -13.44 -23.97
C THR A 50 -12.59 -12.41 -22.88
N GLU A 51 -13.64 -12.66 -22.11
CA GLU A 51 -14.00 -11.78 -20.98
C GLU A 51 -12.90 -11.74 -19.91
N GLN A 52 -12.23 -12.88 -19.67
CA GLN A 52 -11.12 -12.96 -18.73
C GLN A 52 -9.93 -12.11 -19.20
N GLU A 53 -9.50 -12.25 -20.46
CA GLU A 53 -8.39 -11.47 -21.01
C GLU A 53 -8.71 -9.97 -21.05
N LYS A 54 -9.96 -9.61 -21.33
CA LYS A 54 -10.42 -8.22 -21.26
C LYS A 54 -10.26 -7.66 -19.84
N ASN A 55 -10.72 -8.38 -18.82
CA ASN A 55 -10.60 -7.95 -17.43
C ASN A 55 -9.12 -7.85 -16.99
N GLU A 56 -8.28 -8.83 -17.33
CA GLU A 56 -6.86 -8.82 -17.00
C GLU A 56 -6.12 -7.63 -17.63
N ARG A 57 -6.43 -7.32 -18.90
CA ARG A 57 -5.87 -6.14 -19.59
C ARG A 57 -6.35 -4.82 -18.97
N GLU A 58 -7.64 -4.70 -18.65
CA GLU A 58 -8.17 -3.51 -17.97
C GLU A 58 -7.49 -3.29 -16.61
N ILE A 59 -7.33 -4.35 -15.82
CA ILE A 59 -6.62 -4.30 -14.53
C ILE A 59 -5.17 -3.85 -14.72
N ALA A 60 -4.45 -4.40 -15.70
CA ALA A 60 -3.07 -4.02 -15.98
C ALA A 60 -2.92 -2.54 -16.35
N ILE A 61 -3.80 -2.03 -17.22
CA ILE A 61 -3.81 -0.62 -17.62
C ILE A 61 -4.03 0.28 -16.39
N TRP A 62 -5.01 -0.04 -15.55
CA TRP A 62 -5.32 0.78 -14.38
C TRP A 62 -4.28 0.67 -13.26
N GLN A 63 -3.62 -0.47 -13.14
CA GLN A 63 -2.49 -0.63 -12.21
C GLN A 63 -1.33 0.29 -12.64
N GLU A 64 -0.92 0.23 -13.91
CA GLU A 64 0.13 1.10 -14.45
C GLU A 64 -0.25 2.58 -14.34
N THR A 65 -1.53 2.91 -14.58
CA THR A 65 -2.04 4.28 -14.44
C THR A 65 -1.95 4.77 -13.00
N THR A 66 -2.27 3.92 -12.03
CA THR A 66 -2.19 4.26 -10.59
C THR A 66 -0.75 4.58 -10.21
N ASP A 67 0.21 3.80 -10.70
CA ASP A 67 1.63 4.00 -10.45
C ASP A 67 2.15 5.29 -11.11
N LYS A 68 1.77 5.55 -12.38
CA LYS A 68 2.10 6.81 -13.09
C LYS A 68 1.54 8.04 -12.37
N VAL A 69 0.31 7.97 -11.88
CA VAL A 69 -0.31 9.07 -11.10
C VAL A 69 0.39 9.24 -9.76
N ALA A 70 0.76 8.15 -9.08
CA ALA A 70 1.50 8.22 -7.82
C ALA A 70 2.87 8.90 -8.01
N ASP A 71 3.58 8.57 -9.08
CA ASP A 71 4.85 9.21 -9.45
C ASP A 71 4.68 10.69 -9.80
N ALA A 72 3.60 11.06 -10.51
CA ALA A 72 3.28 12.45 -10.81
C ALA A 72 3.02 13.25 -9.52
N VAL A 73 2.24 12.69 -8.57
CA VAL A 73 2.02 13.31 -7.26
C VAL A 73 3.34 13.52 -6.52
N LYS A 74 4.21 12.50 -6.52
CA LYS A 74 5.52 12.58 -5.84
C LYS A 74 6.42 13.66 -6.45
N LYS A 75 6.45 13.79 -7.78
CA LYS A 75 7.26 14.79 -8.49
C LYS A 75 6.74 16.21 -8.33
N HIS A 76 5.42 16.37 -8.21
CA HIS A 76 4.77 17.68 -8.13
C HIS A 76 4.64 18.21 -6.69
N MET A 77 4.91 17.37 -5.69
CA MET A 77 4.88 17.79 -4.29
C MET A 77 6.09 18.68 -3.97
N ASP A 78 5.86 19.76 -3.24
CA ASP A 78 6.90 20.65 -2.76
C ASP A 78 7.87 19.88 -1.84
N PRO A 79 9.16 19.74 -2.18
CA PRO A 79 10.14 19.03 -1.37
C PRO A 79 10.24 19.58 0.06
N ASP A 80 10.11 20.91 0.21
CA ASP A 80 10.22 21.62 1.48
C ASP A 80 8.87 21.78 2.20
N GLY A 81 7.79 21.30 1.57
CA GLY A 81 6.45 21.35 2.14
C GLY A 81 6.29 20.45 3.36
N ASN A 82 5.37 20.82 4.26
CA ASN A 82 5.06 20.04 5.47
C ASN A 82 4.68 18.59 5.14
N LEU A 83 3.87 18.38 4.11
CA LEU A 83 3.39 17.05 3.70
C LEU A 83 4.54 16.16 3.19
N SER A 84 5.46 16.73 2.41
CA SER A 84 6.66 16.04 1.92
C SER A 84 7.60 15.69 3.06
N THR A 85 7.84 16.63 3.97
CA THR A 85 8.67 16.42 5.17
C THR A 85 8.10 15.31 6.05
N MET A 86 6.78 15.27 6.24
CA MET A 86 6.10 14.19 6.97
C MET A 86 6.21 12.83 6.27
N ALA A 87 6.19 12.81 4.93
CA ALA A 87 6.32 11.58 4.13
C ALA A 87 7.74 11.01 4.12
N THR A 88 8.75 11.87 3.98
CA THR A 88 10.16 11.49 3.83
C THR A 88 10.82 11.16 5.17
N SER A 89 10.42 11.84 6.25
CA SER A 89 10.91 11.56 7.60
C SER A 89 10.47 10.22 8.19
N GLY A 90 9.58 9.49 7.50
CA GLY A 90 8.99 8.24 8.00
C GLY A 90 8.00 8.45 9.15
N ALA A 91 7.60 9.70 9.42
CA ALA A 91 6.63 10.02 10.47
C ALA A 91 5.20 9.55 10.12
N THR A 92 4.85 9.47 8.83
CA THR A 92 3.52 9.06 8.39
C THR A 92 3.35 7.54 8.32
N LYS A 93 2.27 7.05 8.91
CA LYS A 93 1.81 5.67 8.69
C LYS A 93 1.33 5.53 7.24
N GLY A 94 2.08 4.78 6.42
CA GLY A 94 1.74 4.48 5.02
C GLY A 94 2.53 5.26 3.95
N GLY A 95 3.44 6.15 4.37
CA GLY A 95 4.38 6.83 3.48
C GLY A 95 3.72 7.57 2.30
N PHE A 96 4.37 7.53 1.14
CA PHE A 96 3.90 8.22 -0.07
C PHE A 96 2.60 7.65 -0.64
N SER A 97 2.33 6.35 -0.46
CA SER A 97 1.14 5.69 -1.03
C SER A 97 -0.17 6.30 -0.51
N THR A 98 -0.21 6.68 0.77
CA THR A 98 -1.37 7.37 1.38
C THR A 98 -1.57 8.76 0.77
N ILE A 99 -0.47 9.49 0.51
CA ILE A 99 -0.52 10.82 -0.09
C ILE A 99 -1.01 10.75 -1.53
N SER A 100 -0.55 9.75 -2.30
CA SER A 100 -1.04 9.50 -3.66
C SER A 100 -2.54 9.24 -3.71
N GLN A 101 -3.15 8.64 -2.67
CA GLN A 101 -4.61 8.47 -2.60
C GLN A 101 -5.36 9.77 -2.25
N LEU A 102 -4.72 10.70 -1.53
CA LEU A 102 -5.32 12.00 -1.20
C LEU A 102 -5.35 12.93 -2.42
N ALA A 103 -4.28 12.98 -3.21
CA ALA A 103 -4.09 13.94 -4.30
C ALA A 103 -4.17 13.36 -5.71
N GLY A 104 -3.86 12.07 -5.87
CA GLY A 104 -3.76 11.39 -7.17
C GLY A 104 -5.06 10.69 -7.52
N MET A 105 -5.13 9.40 -7.25
CA MET A 105 -6.34 8.59 -7.43
C MET A 105 -6.36 7.47 -6.38
N ARG A 106 -7.56 6.97 -6.06
CA ARG A 106 -7.68 5.87 -5.08
C ARG A 106 -7.28 4.50 -5.65
N GLY A 107 -7.44 4.30 -6.96
CA GLY A 107 -7.00 3.09 -7.65
C GLY A 107 -8.06 1.99 -7.76
N LEU A 108 -7.59 0.78 -8.08
CA LEU A 108 -8.42 -0.42 -8.13
C LEU A 108 -8.79 -0.90 -6.72
N MET A 109 -9.97 -1.53 -6.60
CA MET A 109 -10.46 -2.11 -5.35
C MET A 109 -10.80 -3.57 -5.54
N ALA A 110 -10.65 -4.36 -4.47
CA ALA A 110 -11.07 -5.75 -4.46
C ALA A 110 -12.51 -5.89 -3.95
N ASP A 111 -13.25 -6.82 -4.53
CA ASP A 111 -14.54 -7.27 -4.02
C ASP A 111 -14.36 -8.10 -2.73
N PRO A 112 -15.44 -8.43 -2.00
CA PRO A 112 -15.34 -9.27 -0.80
C PRO A 112 -14.78 -10.67 -1.07
N SER A 113 -14.93 -11.19 -2.29
CA SER A 113 -14.33 -12.47 -2.69
C SER A 113 -12.81 -12.39 -2.91
N GLY A 114 -12.25 -11.18 -3.04
CA GLY A 114 -10.84 -10.92 -3.30
C GLY A 114 -10.50 -10.71 -4.78
N ARG A 115 -11.49 -10.70 -5.67
CA ARG A 115 -11.29 -10.37 -7.08
C ARG A 115 -11.19 -8.87 -7.26
N ILE A 116 -10.29 -8.43 -8.13
CA ILE A 116 -10.13 -7.01 -8.45
C ILE A 116 -11.30 -6.58 -9.34
N ILE A 117 -11.97 -5.49 -8.94
CA ILE A 117 -13.04 -4.88 -9.73
C ILE A 117 -12.36 -4.09 -10.86
N PRO A 118 -12.63 -4.39 -12.14
CA PRO A 118 -11.95 -3.75 -13.29
C PRO A 118 -12.33 -2.28 -13.50
N MET A 119 -13.19 -1.74 -12.63
CA MET A 119 -13.57 -0.33 -12.58
C MET A 119 -12.80 0.37 -11.44
N PRO A 120 -11.83 1.24 -11.75
CA PRO A 120 -11.07 1.95 -10.72
C PRO A 120 -11.88 3.12 -10.14
N ILE A 121 -11.45 3.56 -8.96
CA ILE A 121 -11.85 4.86 -8.39
C ILE A 121 -10.85 5.91 -8.90
N ARG A 122 -11.33 6.78 -9.79
CA ARG A 122 -10.51 7.82 -10.45
C ARG A 122 -10.41 9.08 -9.60
N SER A 123 -11.44 9.34 -8.81
CA SER A 123 -11.46 10.44 -7.85
C SER A 123 -10.44 10.21 -6.74
N ASN A 124 -10.07 11.31 -6.07
CA ASN A 124 -9.23 11.30 -4.88
C ASN A 124 -10.00 11.88 -3.68
N PHE A 125 -9.45 11.75 -2.48
CA PHE A 125 -10.15 12.23 -1.28
C PHE A 125 -10.24 13.76 -1.21
N ARG A 126 -9.36 14.49 -1.90
CA ARG A 126 -9.42 15.94 -1.98
C ARG A 126 -10.58 16.45 -2.83
N GLU A 127 -10.84 15.82 -3.97
CA GLU A 127 -11.94 16.15 -4.87
C GLU A 127 -13.27 15.56 -4.41
N GLY A 128 -13.21 14.48 -3.62
CA GLY A 128 -14.36 13.74 -3.14
C GLY A 128 -14.73 12.59 -4.08
N LEU A 129 -15.28 11.52 -3.50
CA LEU A 129 -15.73 10.34 -4.25
C LEU A 129 -17.19 10.50 -4.65
N THR A 130 -17.54 10.02 -5.84
CA THR A 130 -18.95 9.84 -6.22
C THR A 130 -19.62 8.76 -5.38
N ALA A 131 -20.96 8.74 -5.33
CA ALA A 131 -21.71 7.73 -4.57
C ALA A 131 -21.34 6.28 -4.98
N GLN A 132 -21.12 6.04 -6.27
CA GLN A 132 -20.73 4.72 -6.79
C GLN A 132 -19.31 4.35 -6.37
N GLU A 133 -18.35 5.27 -6.53
CA GLU A 133 -16.95 5.06 -6.10
C GLU A 133 -16.85 4.83 -4.59
N TYR A 134 -17.61 5.59 -3.80
CA TYR A 134 -17.67 5.41 -2.36
C TYR A 134 -18.26 4.04 -1.98
N PHE A 135 -19.34 3.61 -2.64
CA PHE A 135 -19.93 2.29 -2.41
C PHE A 135 -18.96 1.15 -2.73
N ILE A 136 -18.24 1.24 -3.86
CA ILE A 136 -17.19 0.25 -4.23
C ILE A 136 -16.09 0.23 -3.16
N SER A 137 -15.65 1.41 -2.69
CA SER A 137 -14.61 1.54 -1.65
C SER A 137 -14.96 0.79 -0.34
N THR A 138 -16.24 0.74 0.04
CA THR A 138 -16.66 0.08 1.29
C THR A 138 -16.39 -1.43 1.32
N HIS A 139 -16.41 -2.10 0.17
CA HIS A 139 -16.21 -3.56 0.09
C HIS A 139 -14.81 -3.95 0.57
N GLY A 140 -13.79 -3.27 0.06
CA GLY A 140 -12.40 -3.49 0.45
C GLY A 140 -12.13 -3.11 1.91
N ALA A 141 -12.66 -1.97 2.37
CA ALA A 141 -12.48 -1.51 3.75
C ALA A 141 -13.05 -2.49 4.78
N ARG A 142 -14.27 -3.00 4.54
CA ARG A 142 -14.93 -3.96 5.45
C ARG A 142 -14.20 -5.30 5.50
N LYS A 143 -13.75 -5.81 4.35
CA LYS A 143 -12.96 -7.05 4.28
C LYS A 143 -11.65 -6.91 5.05
N GLY A 144 -10.94 -5.79 4.90
CA GLY A 144 -9.69 -5.54 5.62
C GLY A 144 -9.86 -5.58 7.15
N LEU A 145 -10.94 -5.01 7.67
CA LEU A 145 -11.25 -5.07 9.11
C LEU A 145 -11.55 -6.50 9.58
N ALA A 146 -12.35 -7.25 8.81
CA ALA A 146 -12.67 -8.64 9.13
C ALA A 146 -11.43 -9.54 9.08
N ASP A 147 -10.62 -9.42 8.03
CA ASP A 147 -9.38 -10.19 7.86
C ASP A 147 -8.37 -9.86 8.97
N THR A 148 -8.32 -8.61 9.42
CA THR A 148 -7.46 -8.22 10.55
C THR A 148 -7.87 -8.94 11.84
N ALA A 149 -9.18 -9.02 12.11
CA ALA A 149 -9.69 -9.75 13.28
C ALA A 149 -9.39 -11.25 13.19
N LEU A 150 -9.60 -11.87 12.01
CA LEU A 150 -9.28 -13.29 11.79
C LEU A 150 -7.79 -13.57 11.96
N ARG A 151 -6.93 -12.75 11.33
CA ARG A 151 -5.46 -12.87 11.45
C ARG A 151 -4.97 -12.70 12.88
N THR A 152 -5.64 -11.87 13.68
CA THR A 152 -5.32 -11.71 15.11
C THR A 152 -5.59 -13.01 15.88
N ALA A 153 -6.68 -13.71 15.58
CA ALA A 153 -6.99 -14.99 16.20
C ALA A 153 -5.98 -16.08 15.80
N ASP A 154 -5.64 -16.18 14.51
CA ASP A 154 -4.65 -17.14 14.02
C ASP A 154 -3.26 -16.89 14.59
N ALA A 155 -2.84 -15.62 14.64
CA ALA A 155 -1.57 -15.24 15.25
C ALA A 155 -1.52 -15.58 16.75
N GLY A 156 -2.61 -15.34 17.48
CA GLY A 156 -2.74 -15.71 18.88
C GLY A 156 -2.69 -17.23 19.10
N TYR A 157 -3.36 -18.00 18.24
CA TYR A 157 -3.33 -19.46 18.27
C TYR A 157 -1.91 -20.01 18.01
N LEU A 158 -1.24 -19.51 16.98
CA LEU A 158 0.15 -19.89 16.68
C LEU A 158 1.09 -19.56 17.84
N THR A 159 0.98 -18.33 18.36
CA THR A 159 1.80 -17.89 19.51
C THR A 159 1.60 -18.80 20.71
N ARG A 160 0.35 -19.16 21.03
CA ARG A 160 0.05 -20.11 22.11
C ARG A 160 0.73 -21.45 21.88
N ARG A 161 0.64 -22.03 20.68
CA ARG A 161 1.29 -23.33 20.38
C ARG A 161 2.81 -23.26 20.50
N LEU A 162 3.42 -22.16 20.06
CA LEU A 162 4.86 -21.95 20.18
C LEU A 162 5.29 -21.83 21.64
N VAL A 163 4.53 -21.08 22.45
CA VAL A 163 4.76 -20.95 23.89
C VAL A 163 4.60 -22.31 24.58
N ASP A 164 3.54 -23.06 24.28
CA ASP A 164 3.29 -24.37 24.89
C ASP A 164 4.44 -25.38 24.65
N ILE A 165 5.13 -25.30 23.50
CA ILE A 165 6.29 -26.15 23.18
C ILE A 165 7.59 -25.63 23.81
N ALA A 166 7.79 -24.31 23.80
CA ALA A 166 9.05 -23.69 24.21
C ALA A 166 9.10 -23.25 25.68
N GLN A 167 8.00 -23.36 26.42
CA GLN A 167 7.91 -22.87 27.81
C GLN A 167 8.93 -23.51 28.75
N ASP A 168 9.37 -24.74 28.48
CA ASP A 168 10.31 -25.48 29.31
C ASP A 168 11.78 -25.31 28.87
N ILE A 169 12.04 -24.46 27.86
CA ILE A 169 13.40 -24.17 27.38
C ILE A 169 14.01 -23.03 28.22
N ILE A 170 14.83 -23.40 29.21
CA ILE A 170 15.48 -22.46 30.14
C ILE A 170 17.01 -22.59 30.01
N ILE A 171 17.71 -21.44 30.00
CA ILE A 171 19.17 -21.40 30.01
C ILE A 171 19.65 -21.77 31.42
N ASN A 172 20.19 -22.98 31.57
CA ASN A 172 20.62 -23.52 32.85
C ASN A 172 22.14 -23.45 33.09
N GLU A 173 22.94 -23.23 32.04
CA GLU A 173 24.39 -23.24 32.09
C GLU A 173 24.98 -22.25 31.09
N HIS A 174 26.19 -21.75 31.37
CA HIS A 174 26.89 -20.78 30.52
C HIS A 174 27.62 -21.42 29.33
N ASP A 175 28.19 -22.61 29.49
CA ASP A 175 28.90 -23.33 28.43
C ASP A 175 28.70 -24.84 28.62
N CYS A 176 28.14 -25.51 27.62
CA CYS A 176 27.94 -26.96 27.63
C CYS A 176 29.17 -27.74 27.14
N GLY A 177 30.23 -27.05 26.70
CA GLY A 177 31.49 -27.65 26.26
C GLY A 177 31.44 -28.37 24.90
N THR A 178 30.37 -28.18 24.11
CA THR A 178 30.23 -28.84 22.80
C THR A 178 31.08 -28.17 21.72
N HIS A 179 31.57 -28.98 20.78
CA HIS A 179 32.22 -28.50 19.54
C HIS A 179 31.28 -28.59 18.32
N ASP A 180 30.06 -29.12 18.52
CA ASP A 180 29.06 -29.21 17.47
C ASP A 180 28.46 -27.84 17.17
N GLY A 181 28.30 -27.52 15.89
CA GLY A 181 27.75 -26.25 15.44
C GLY A 181 27.26 -26.33 13.99
N ILE A 182 26.60 -25.26 13.54
CA ILE A 182 26.13 -25.14 12.16
C ILE A 182 27.04 -24.19 11.38
N THR A 183 27.39 -24.55 10.14
CA THR A 183 28.17 -23.67 9.25
C THR A 183 27.24 -22.63 8.62
N ILE A 184 27.41 -21.36 8.97
CA ILE A 184 26.70 -20.24 8.37
C ILE A 184 27.67 -19.51 7.43
N ARG A 185 27.31 -19.37 6.15
CA ARG A 185 28.13 -18.62 5.20
C ARG A 185 27.76 -17.14 5.26
N LYS A 186 28.75 -16.26 5.09
CA LYS A 186 28.52 -14.81 4.98
C LYS A 186 27.59 -14.43 3.82
N ALA A 187 27.55 -15.25 2.77
CA ALA A 187 26.68 -15.03 1.62
C ALA A 187 25.24 -15.52 1.85
N ASP A 188 24.99 -16.34 2.87
CA ASP A 188 23.67 -16.90 3.15
C ASP A 188 22.91 -15.95 4.07
N ASP A 189 21.82 -15.38 3.59
CA ASP A 189 20.91 -14.55 4.39
C ASP A 189 20.04 -15.44 5.29
N VAL A 190 20.60 -15.81 6.44
CA VAL A 190 19.86 -16.56 7.45
C VAL A 190 19.12 -15.53 8.31
N ALA A 191 17.81 -15.38 8.03
CA ALA A 191 16.85 -14.55 8.79
C ALA A 191 16.78 -13.04 8.46
N GLY A 192 17.16 -12.61 7.24
CA GLY A 192 16.92 -11.24 6.77
C GLY A 192 17.85 -10.21 7.41
N GLN A 193 18.97 -10.65 7.98
CA GLN A 193 19.99 -9.78 8.55
C GLN A 193 21.24 -9.86 7.67
N SER A 194 21.41 -8.86 6.80
CA SER A 194 22.67 -8.68 6.08
C SER A 194 23.78 -8.41 7.09
N MET A 195 24.71 -9.35 7.26
CA MET A 195 25.97 -9.15 7.99
C MET A 195 27.01 -8.36 7.18
#